data_AF-A0A0K9XDR0-F1
#
_entry.id   AF-A0A0K9XDR0-F1
#
_cell.length_a   1.000
_cell.length_b   1.000
_cell.length_c   1.000
_cell.angle_alpha   90.00
_cell.angle_beta   90.00
_cell.angle_gamma   90.00
#
_symmetry.space_group_name_H-M   'P 1'
#
loop_
_entity.id
_entity.type
_entity.pdbx_description
1 polymer ?
#
loop_
_entity_poly.entity_id
_entity_poly.type
_entity_poly.pdbx_seq_one_letter_code
_entity_poly.pdbx_strand_id
1 'polypeptide(L)'
;MLDPLASLTNAFTSFLFGKVETTRLPVRTSTGQAQAVYLPTAAPGLGDSGVIIGREVYSGKGYIYDPFQLYGQQLPAPHWLVLGESGNGKSALEKTYVLRQLRFRDRQVVVLDAQGEDGVGEWNLIAQQLGITPIRLDPMAALDGGIRLNPLDPSITTTGQLALLRTIIEVAMGRGLDERSGFALKVAHAAVTNGATPGRQPILSDIVEQLRHPEAESAESMNVDIDDVRAWGLDVALVLDRLVDGDLRGMFDGPTTAGIDLDAPLIVFDLSHIDRNSIAMPILMAIVGVWLEHTWIRPDRKKRIFLVEEAWHIINSPFVAQLFQRLLKFGRRLGLSFVAVVHHLSDVVDGAAAKEAAAILKMASTRTIYAQKADEARATGRVLGLPRWAVEIIPTLTPGIAVWDVNGNVQVVKHLITDAERPLVYTDRAMTEEGASDRERAAEAEVAERAAAARERHPDAAYGPPSRSTVA
;
A
#
# COMPACT_ATOMS: atom_id res chain seq x y z
N MET A 1 64.52 -43.10 21.05
CA MET A 1 64.88 -43.70 22.35
C MET A 1 64.69 -42.61 23.40
N LEU A 2 63.74 -42.80 24.32
CA LEU A 2 63.52 -41.86 25.43
C LEU A 2 64.71 -41.91 26.38
N ASP A 3 65.16 -40.75 26.85
CA ASP A 3 66.28 -40.61 27.79
C ASP A 3 66.02 -41.43 29.07
N PRO A 4 66.88 -42.41 29.42
CA PRO A 4 66.67 -43.28 30.57
C PRO A 4 66.58 -42.50 31.90
N LEU A 5 67.20 -41.33 32.00
CA LEU A 5 67.09 -40.46 33.18
C LEU A 5 65.69 -39.86 33.34
N ALA A 6 65.04 -39.49 32.22
CA ALA A 6 63.68 -38.97 32.24
C ALA A 6 62.66 -40.04 32.66
N SER A 7 62.89 -41.30 32.25
CA SER A 7 62.03 -42.42 32.63
C SER A 7 62.16 -42.76 34.12
N LEU A 8 63.38 -42.69 34.67
CA LEU A 8 63.62 -42.93 36.09
C LEU A 8 63.00 -41.81 36.96
N THR A 9 63.14 -40.56 36.50
CA THR A 9 62.56 -39.39 37.17
C THR A 9 61.04 -39.48 37.21
N ASN A 10 60.39 -39.76 36.08
CA ASN A 10 58.93 -39.91 36.01
C ASN A 10 58.40 -41.07 36.87
N ALA A 11 59.11 -42.19 36.93
CA ALA A 11 58.75 -43.31 37.78
C ALA A 11 58.85 -42.93 39.28
N PHE A 12 59.93 -42.23 39.66
CA PHE A 12 60.14 -41.75 41.02
C PHE A 12 59.09 -40.71 41.45
N THR A 13 58.78 -39.74 40.58
CA THR A 13 57.74 -38.73 40.86
C THR A 13 56.35 -39.34 40.96
N SER A 14 56.02 -40.30 40.08
CA SER A 14 54.74 -41.00 40.12
C SER A 14 54.60 -41.90 41.35
N PHE A 15 55.70 -42.46 41.86
CA PHE A 15 55.73 -43.28 43.08
C PHE A 15 55.60 -42.44 44.36
N LEU A 16 56.28 -41.29 44.42
CA LEU A 16 56.26 -40.41 45.61
C LEU A 16 54.99 -39.59 45.76
N PHE A 17 54.42 -39.10 44.65
CA PHE A 17 53.30 -38.14 44.70
C PHE A 17 51.96 -38.73 44.26
N GLY A 18 51.97 -39.92 43.66
CA GLY A 18 50.79 -40.50 43.00
C GLY A 18 50.38 -39.68 41.76
N LYS A 19 49.87 -40.35 40.72
CA LYS A 19 49.15 -39.63 39.66
C LYS A 19 47.77 -39.27 40.19
N VAL A 20 47.62 -38.06 40.72
CA VAL A 20 46.29 -37.47 40.93
C VAL A 20 45.81 -36.96 39.58
N GLU A 21 45.26 -37.85 38.76
CA GLU A 21 44.42 -37.39 37.65
C GLU A 21 43.18 -36.75 38.28
N THR A 22 43.06 -35.42 38.17
CA THR A 22 41.80 -34.74 38.44
C THR A 22 40.75 -35.27 37.47
N THR A 23 39.98 -36.26 37.91
CA THR A 23 38.75 -36.66 37.25
C THR A 23 37.77 -35.50 37.39
N ARG A 24 37.67 -34.67 36.34
CA ARG A 24 36.57 -33.68 36.27
C ARG A 24 35.27 -34.47 36.29
N LEU A 25 34.53 -34.38 37.39
CA LEU A 25 33.16 -34.87 37.44
C LEU A 25 32.39 -34.22 36.27
N PRO A 26 31.73 -35.01 35.41
CA PRO A 26 30.95 -34.43 34.32
C PRO A 26 29.85 -33.58 34.95
N VAL A 27 29.87 -32.29 34.66
CA VAL A 27 28.79 -31.39 35.03
C VAL A 27 27.57 -31.82 34.23
N ARG A 28 26.63 -32.50 34.90
CA ARG A 28 25.34 -32.85 34.32
C ARG A 28 24.42 -31.64 34.45
N THR A 29 24.02 -31.08 33.32
CA THR A 29 23.04 -30.00 33.24
C THR A 29 21.88 -30.44 32.36
N SER A 30 20.67 -29.99 32.66
CA SER A 30 19.54 -30.19 31.75
C SER A 30 19.61 -29.15 30.63
N THR A 31 19.02 -29.43 29.47
CA THR A 31 18.91 -28.45 28.37
C THR A 31 18.28 -27.14 28.85
N GLY A 32 17.33 -27.21 29.79
CA GLY A 32 16.69 -26.05 30.42
C GLY A 32 17.53 -25.30 31.47
N GLN A 33 18.61 -25.87 31.98
CA GLN A 33 19.59 -25.15 32.82
C GLN A 33 20.76 -24.62 31.98
N ALA A 34 21.18 -25.38 30.97
CA ALA A 34 22.22 -24.97 30.02
C ALA A 34 21.84 -23.72 29.21
N GLN A 35 20.55 -23.47 28.99
CA GLN A 35 20.08 -22.24 28.33
C GLN A 35 20.47 -20.95 29.08
N ALA A 36 20.76 -21.01 30.38
CA ALA A 36 21.26 -19.84 31.12
C ALA A 36 22.71 -19.48 30.74
N VAL A 37 23.45 -20.41 30.12
CA VAL A 37 24.82 -20.21 29.62
C VAL A 37 24.82 -19.81 28.14
N TYR A 38 23.65 -19.79 27.48
CA TYR A 38 23.53 -19.14 26.18
C TYR A 38 23.85 -17.66 26.37
N LEU A 39 25.05 -17.24 25.97
CA LEU A 39 25.36 -15.83 25.79
C LEU A 39 24.23 -15.22 24.95
N PRO A 40 23.77 -13.99 25.25
CA PRO A 40 22.78 -13.31 24.43
C PRO A 40 23.34 -13.17 23.02
N THR A 41 22.99 -14.14 22.18
CA THR A 41 23.41 -14.20 20.80
C THR A 41 22.39 -13.33 20.09
N ALA A 42 22.71 -12.04 19.96
CA ALA A 42 21.88 -11.12 19.21
C ALA A 42 21.64 -11.70 17.82
N ALA A 43 20.38 -11.74 17.39
CA ALA A 43 20.05 -12.16 16.04
C ALA A 43 20.89 -11.33 15.04
N PRO A 44 21.39 -11.94 13.96
CA PRO A 44 22.01 -11.18 12.89
C PRO A 44 20.97 -10.21 12.31
N GLY A 45 21.36 -8.95 12.12
CA GLY A 45 20.53 -7.97 11.42
C GLY A 45 20.41 -8.33 9.94
N LEU A 46 19.53 -7.64 9.23
CA LEU A 46 19.32 -7.86 7.79
C LEU A 46 20.47 -7.32 6.93
N GLY A 47 21.31 -6.46 7.48
CA GLY A 47 22.41 -5.78 6.80
C GLY A 47 22.53 -4.33 7.28
N ASP A 48 23.38 -3.58 6.61
CA ASP A 48 23.66 -2.15 6.86
C ASP A 48 23.16 -1.24 5.72
N SER A 49 22.62 -1.83 4.65
CA SER A 49 22.23 -1.14 3.43
C SER A 49 20.72 -0.99 3.34
N GLY A 50 20.24 0.24 3.18
CA GLY A 50 18.81 0.55 3.05
C GLY A 50 18.37 1.70 3.95
N VAL A 51 17.09 1.70 4.34
CA VAL A 51 16.57 2.69 5.29
C VAL A 51 16.59 2.14 6.70
N ILE A 52 17.01 2.97 7.66
CA ILE A 52 16.81 2.64 9.07
C ILE A 52 15.32 2.66 9.36
N ILE A 53 14.82 1.59 9.97
CA ILE A 53 13.45 1.52 10.49
C ILE A 53 13.48 1.91 11.96
N GLY A 54 14.37 1.29 12.73
CA GLY A 54 14.45 1.54 14.15
C GLY A 54 15.48 0.68 14.84
N ARG A 55 15.12 0.07 15.96
CA ARG A 55 16.00 -0.83 16.72
C ARG A 55 15.33 -2.15 16.98
N GLU A 56 16.09 -3.22 16.82
CA GLU A 56 15.69 -4.53 17.31
C GLU A 56 15.68 -4.49 18.85
N VAL A 57 14.59 -4.95 19.46
CA VAL A 57 14.26 -4.68 20.87
C VAL A 57 15.24 -5.36 21.84
N TYR A 58 15.70 -6.57 21.54
CA TYR A 58 16.51 -7.33 22.49
C TYR A 58 18.01 -6.97 22.43
N SER A 59 18.55 -6.76 21.24
CA SER A 59 19.96 -6.43 21.02
C SER A 59 20.24 -4.93 20.98
N GLY A 60 19.21 -4.11 20.76
CA GLY A 60 19.34 -2.66 20.57
C GLY A 60 20.03 -2.24 19.28
N LYS A 61 20.39 -3.18 18.39
CA LYS A 61 21.02 -2.90 17.11
C LYS A 61 20.06 -2.16 16.18
N GLY A 62 20.61 -1.34 15.29
CA GLY A 62 19.84 -0.70 14.23
C GLY A 62 19.19 -1.76 13.33
N TYR A 63 17.90 -1.61 13.08
CA TYR A 63 17.15 -2.44 12.15
C TYR A 63 17.01 -1.67 10.84
N ILE A 64 17.70 -2.13 9.81
CA ILE A 64 17.77 -1.50 8.48
C ILE A 64 17.08 -2.43 7.49
N TYR A 65 16.19 -1.86 6.67
CA TYR A 65 15.39 -2.62 5.72
C TYR A 65 15.34 -1.85 4.39
N ASP A 66 15.67 -2.54 3.29
CA ASP A 66 15.33 -2.11 1.94
C ASP A 66 15.07 -3.37 1.10
N PRO A 67 13.85 -3.58 0.58
CA PRO A 67 13.51 -4.78 -0.15
C PRO A 67 14.36 -4.94 -1.41
N PHE A 68 14.84 -3.85 -2.02
CA PHE A 68 15.65 -3.89 -3.24
C PHE A 68 17.10 -4.30 -2.98
N GLN A 69 17.63 -4.02 -1.78
CA GLN A 69 18.97 -4.46 -1.36
C GLN A 69 18.96 -5.92 -0.91
N LEU A 70 17.90 -6.31 -0.20
CA LEU A 70 17.73 -7.67 0.31
C LEU A 70 17.32 -8.66 -0.80
N TYR A 71 16.70 -8.17 -1.87
CA TYR A 71 16.26 -8.99 -3.00
C TYR A 71 17.41 -9.74 -3.66
N GLY A 72 17.22 -11.04 -3.91
CA GLY A 72 18.21 -11.92 -4.54
C GLY A 72 19.30 -12.44 -3.59
N GLN A 73 19.39 -11.91 -2.37
CA GLN A 73 20.28 -12.42 -1.32
C GLN A 73 19.49 -13.09 -0.20
N GLN A 74 18.55 -12.34 0.39
CA GLN A 74 17.78 -12.76 1.57
C GLN A 74 16.27 -12.78 1.31
N LEU A 75 15.78 -12.05 0.29
CA LEU A 75 14.37 -12.00 -0.07
C LEU A 75 14.10 -12.58 -1.47
N PRO A 76 13.18 -13.57 -1.60
CA PRO A 76 12.77 -14.11 -2.90
C PRO A 76 11.79 -13.19 -3.64
N ALA A 77 11.05 -12.33 -2.93
CA ALA A 77 10.20 -11.30 -3.50
C ALA A 77 10.25 -10.01 -2.65
N PRO A 78 10.23 -8.82 -3.27
CA PRO A 78 10.34 -7.54 -2.57
C PRO A 78 8.99 -7.02 -2.03
N HIS A 79 7.95 -7.86 -1.96
CA HIS A 79 6.62 -7.44 -1.52
C HIS A 79 6.48 -7.52 0.00
N TRP A 80 5.72 -6.58 0.55
CA TRP A 80 5.60 -6.34 1.98
C TRP A 80 4.13 -6.27 2.39
N LEU A 81 3.77 -7.02 3.43
CA LEU A 81 2.47 -6.96 4.09
C LEU A 81 2.59 -6.29 5.46
N VAL A 82 1.74 -5.31 5.75
CA VAL A 82 1.66 -4.63 7.05
C VAL A 82 0.29 -4.91 7.68
N LEU A 83 0.30 -5.46 8.90
CA LEU A 83 -0.87 -5.89 9.67
C LEU A 83 -0.95 -5.15 11.01
N GLY A 84 -2.16 -4.80 11.45
CA GLY A 84 -2.40 -4.25 12.78
C GLY A 84 -3.64 -3.38 12.91
N GLU A 85 -4.19 -3.28 14.12
CA GLU A 85 -5.30 -2.36 14.42
C GLU A 85 -4.87 -0.89 14.28
N SER A 86 -5.84 0.01 14.12
CA SER A 86 -5.59 1.45 14.08
C SER A 86 -4.90 1.94 15.37
N GLY A 87 -4.10 3.00 15.27
CA GLY A 87 -3.39 3.59 16.41
C GLY A 87 -2.10 2.88 16.85
N ASN A 88 -1.73 1.77 16.22
CA ASN A 88 -0.48 1.05 16.58
C ASN A 88 0.79 1.60 15.92
N GLY A 89 0.67 2.61 15.04
CA GLY A 89 1.81 3.23 14.36
C GLY A 89 2.18 2.63 13.00
N LYS A 90 1.21 2.04 12.28
CA LYS A 90 1.35 1.58 10.88
C LYS A 90 1.60 2.74 9.93
N SER A 91 0.68 3.71 9.86
CA SER A 91 0.80 4.90 9.02
C SER A 91 2.08 5.68 9.33
N ALA A 92 2.50 5.67 10.61
CA ALA A 92 3.77 6.27 11.00
C ALA A 92 4.99 5.58 10.40
N LEU A 93 5.02 4.25 10.37
CA LEU A 93 6.07 3.47 9.70
C LEU A 93 6.06 3.68 8.20
N GLU A 94 4.89 3.69 7.58
CA GLU A 94 4.74 3.87 6.14
C GLU A 94 5.27 5.23 5.69
N LYS A 95 4.84 6.31 6.37
CA LYS A 95 5.26 7.68 6.08
C LYS A 95 6.76 7.87 6.27
N THR A 96 7.34 7.43 7.40
CA THR A 96 8.80 7.54 7.60
C THR A 96 9.57 6.66 6.61
N TYR A 97 9.09 5.45 6.32
CA TYR A 97 9.73 4.55 5.36
C TYR A 97 9.76 5.19 3.97
N VAL A 98 8.64 5.74 3.49
CA VAL A 98 8.57 6.44 2.21
C VAL A 98 9.50 7.65 2.21
N LEU A 99 9.41 8.56 3.19
CA LEU A 99 10.29 9.73 3.28
C LEU A 99 11.77 9.37 3.23
N ARG A 100 12.17 8.29 3.92
CA ARG A 100 13.55 7.79 3.91
C ARG A 100 13.91 7.16 2.58
N GLN A 101 13.01 6.42 1.93
CA GLN A 101 13.24 5.84 0.61
C GLN A 101 13.41 6.91 -0.47
N LEU A 102 12.66 8.01 -0.40
CA LEU A 102 12.79 9.13 -1.35
C LEU A 102 14.14 9.86 -1.28
N ARG A 103 14.98 9.58 -0.27
CA ARG A 103 16.36 10.10 -0.21
C ARG A 103 17.29 9.45 -1.23
N PHE A 104 16.94 8.26 -1.75
CA PHE A 104 17.68 7.62 -2.82
C PHE A 104 17.19 8.12 -4.19
N ARG A 105 18.13 8.48 -5.07
CA ARG A 105 17.81 9.08 -6.38
C ARG A 105 17.12 8.14 -7.36
N ASP A 106 17.27 6.84 -7.15
CA ASP A 106 16.70 5.77 -7.99
C ASP A 106 15.42 5.18 -7.39
N ARG A 107 14.76 5.90 -6.47
CA ARG A 107 13.48 5.48 -5.86
C ARG A 107 12.34 6.35 -6.37
N GLN A 108 11.19 5.70 -6.52
CA GLN A 108 9.92 6.36 -6.79
C GLN A 108 8.82 5.63 -6.05
N VAL A 109 7.87 6.36 -5.49
CA VAL A 109 6.78 5.80 -4.69
C VAL A 109 5.44 6.26 -5.23
N VAL A 110 4.51 5.32 -5.37
CA VAL A 110 3.09 5.61 -5.54
C VAL A 110 2.36 5.15 -4.28
N VAL A 111 1.47 5.99 -3.78
CA VAL A 111 0.57 5.69 -2.67
C VAL A 111 -0.88 5.73 -3.16
N LEU A 112 -1.67 4.69 -2.87
CA LEU A 112 -3.12 4.77 -2.85
C LEU A 112 -3.56 5.07 -1.43
N ASP A 113 -3.98 6.32 -1.21
CA ASP A 113 -4.36 6.89 0.07
C ASP A 113 -5.88 6.77 0.21
N ALA A 114 -6.32 5.68 0.86
CA ALA A 114 -7.74 5.44 1.17
C ALA A 114 -8.07 5.87 2.61
N GLN A 115 -7.06 6.22 3.40
CA GLN A 115 -7.22 6.79 4.73
C GLN A 115 -7.34 8.31 4.66
N GLY A 116 -7.87 8.92 5.72
CA GLY A 116 -8.16 10.35 5.74
C GLY A 116 -9.44 10.69 6.49
N GLU A 117 -9.55 11.95 6.86
CA GLU A 117 -10.68 12.55 7.57
C GLU A 117 -11.10 13.82 6.83
N ASP A 118 -12.40 14.13 6.85
CA ASP A 118 -12.97 15.35 6.27
C ASP A 118 -12.62 15.60 4.78
N GLY A 119 -12.47 14.53 3.99
CA GLY A 119 -12.13 14.62 2.56
C GLY A 119 -10.68 15.03 2.29
N VAL A 120 -9.78 14.84 3.25
CA VAL A 120 -8.34 15.05 3.07
C VAL A 120 -7.59 13.76 3.38
N GLY A 121 -6.89 13.24 2.38
CA GLY A 121 -6.04 12.06 2.52
C GLY A 121 -4.92 12.23 3.56
N GLU A 122 -4.52 11.13 4.18
CA GLU A 122 -3.46 11.10 5.20
C GLU A 122 -2.09 11.55 4.69
N TRP A 123 -1.85 11.46 3.39
CA TRP A 123 -0.58 11.81 2.75
C TRP A 123 -0.53 13.25 2.24
N ASN A 124 -1.64 13.99 2.33
CA ASN A 124 -1.74 15.34 1.80
C ASN A 124 -0.68 16.29 2.39
N LEU A 125 -0.35 16.19 3.69
CA LEU A 125 0.68 17.03 4.31
C LEU A 125 2.08 16.74 3.74
N ILE A 126 2.42 15.47 3.55
CA ILE A 126 3.71 15.07 2.98
C ILE A 126 3.81 15.53 1.52
N ALA A 127 2.73 15.35 0.74
CA ALA A 127 2.67 15.81 -0.63
C ALA A 127 2.92 17.33 -0.73
N GLN A 128 2.22 18.13 0.09
CA GLN A 128 2.42 19.58 0.14
C GLN A 128 3.85 20.00 0.49
N GLN A 129 4.46 19.35 1.49
CA GLN A 129 5.84 19.63 1.90
C GLN A 129 6.87 19.28 0.83
N LEU A 130 6.57 18.31 -0.03
CA LEU A 130 7.39 17.94 -1.17
C LEU A 130 7.05 18.72 -2.46
N GLY A 131 6.07 19.64 -2.41
CA GLY A 131 5.61 20.40 -3.58
C GLY A 131 4.86 19.55 -4.60
N ILE A 132 4.25 18.45 -4.16
CA ILE A 132 3.54 17.48 -4.98
C ILE A 132 2.05 17.71 -4.82
N THR A 133 1.33 17.75 -5.94
CA THR A 133 -0.13 17.83 -5.96
C THR A 133 -0.71 16.42 -5.97
N PRO A 134 -1.49 16.02 -4.94
CA PRO A 134 -2.18 14.72 -4.96
C PRO A 134 -3.17 14.63 -6.11
N ILE A 135 -3.26 13.43 -6.69
CA ILE A 135 -4.25 13.06 -7.70
C ILE A 135 -5.53 12.69 -6.95
N ARG A 136 -6.39 13.69 -6.70
CA ARG A 136 -7.68 13.50 -6.00
C ARG A 136 -8.74 12.96 -6.94
N LEU A 137 -9.26 11.78 -6.62
CA LEU A 137 -10.37 11.16 -7.33
C LEU A 137 -11.67 11.42 -6.56
N ASP A 138 -12.46 12.35 -7.07
CA ASP A 138 -13.72 12.79 -6.46
C ASP A 138 -14.82 12.80 -7.54
N PRO A 139 -15.87 11.98 -7.42
CA PRO A 139 -16.98 11.92 -8.38
C PRO A 139 -17.68 13.27 -8.57
N MET A 140 -17.79 14.09 -7.51
CA MET A 140 -18.46 15.38 -7.57
C MET A 140 -17.60 16.42 -8.25
N ALA A 141 -16.32 16.54 -7.86
CA ALA A 141 -15.40 17.46 -8.50
C ALA A 141 -15.13 17.10 -9.97
N ALA A 142 -15.18 15.83 -10.34
CA ALA A 142 -14.95 15.38 -11.71
C ALA A 142 -16.01 15.91 -12.71
N LEU A 143 -17.21 16.24 -12.24
CA LEU A 143 -18.26 16.90 -13.04
C LEU A 143 -17.91 18.34 -13.42
N ASP A 144 -17.14 19.02 -12.56
CA ASP A 144 -16.72 20.42 -12.71
C ASP A 144 -15.25 20.54 -13.17
N GLY A 145 -14.76 19.55 -13.92
CA GLY A 145 -13.41 19.57 -14.48
C GLY A 145 -12.30 19.02 -13.57
N GLY A 146 -12.68 18.25 -12.53
CA GLY A 146 -11.76 17.50 -11.70
C GLY A 146 -10.97 16.42 -12.45
N ILE A 147 -10.14 15.68 -11.72
CA ILE A 147 -9.25 14.67 -12.30
C ILE A 147 -10.06 13.45 -12.79
N ARG A 148 -9.73 12.99 -13.99
CA ARG A 148 -10.29 11.81 -14.63
C ARG A 148 -9.19 10.84 -15.04
N LEU A 149 -9.46 9.54 -14.93
CA LEU A 149 -8.56 8.46 -15.35
C LEU A 149 -9.31 7.55 -16.31
N ASN A 150 -8.95 7.56 -17.59
CA ASN A 150 -9.68 6.79 -18.59
C ASN A 150 -9.25 5.31 -18.58
N PRO A 151 -10.16 4.33 -18.38
CA PRO A 151 -9.82 2.90 -18.51
C PRO A 151 -9.39 2.49 -19.93
N LEU A 152 -9.74 3.32 -20.92
CA LEU A 152 -9.38 3.18 -22.34
C LEU A 152 -8.23 4.13 -22.75
N ASP A 153 -7.48 4.65 -21.77
CA ASP A 153 -6.33 5.52 -22.06
C ASP A 153 -5.37 4.83 -23.05
N PRO A 154 -4.97 5.52 -24.14
CA PRO A 154 -4.07 4.95 -25.16
C PRO A 154 -2.70 4.51 -24.62
N SER A 155 -2.29 4.95 -23.44
CA SER A 155 -1.07 4.48 -22.78
C SER A 155 -1.20 3.05 -22.24
N ILE A 156 -2.43 2.57 -22.00
CA ILE A 156 -2.72 1.19 -21.65
C ILE A 156 -2.78 0.36 -22.94
N THR A 157 -2.11 -0.81 -22.96
CA THR A 157 -2.21 -1.72 -24.11
C THR A 157 -3.64 -2.19 -24.33
N THR A 158 -4.03 -2.49 -25.58
CA THR A 158 -5.36 -3.02 -25.92
C THR A 158 -5.74 -4.24 -25.07
N THR A 159 -4.81 -5.16 -24.83
CA THR A 159 -5.02 -6.31 -23.94
C THR A 159 -5.23 -5.91 -22.48
N GLY A 160 -4.49 -4.91 -21.99
CA GLY A 160 -4.64 -4.35 -20.65
C GLY A 160 -6.00 -3.65 -20.46
N GLN A 161 -6.42 -2.86 -21.45
CA GLN A 161 -7.73 -2.21 -21.46
C GLN A 161 -8.86 -3.24 -21.39
N LEU A 162 -8.81 -4.28 -22.24
CA LEU A 162 -9.83 -5.33 -22.24
C LEU A 162 -9.85 -6.12 -20.92
N ALA A 163 -8.67 -6.44 -20.36
CA ALA A 163 -8.57 -7.10 -19.06
C ALA A 163 -9.14 -6.24 -17.94
N LEU A 164 -8.88 -4.93 -17.97
CA LEU A 164 -9.42 -3.97 -17.02
C LEU A 164 -10.94 -3.87 -17.14
N LEU A 165 -11.48 -3.63 -18.34
CA LEU A 165 -12.92 -3.58 -18.58
C LEU A 165 -13.61 -4.85 -18.06
N ARG A 166 -13.06 -6.02 -18.40
CA ARG A 166 -13.58 -7.29 -17.90
C ARG A 166 -13.59 -7.35 -16.37
N THR A 167 -12.50 -6.97 -15.71
CA THR A 167 -12.44 -6.94 -14.24
C THR A 167 -13.45 -5.95 -13.65
N ILE A 168 -13.61 -4.76 -14.23
CA ILE A 168 -14.60 -3.77 -13.79
C ILE A 168 -16.02 -4.38 -13.84
N ILE A 169 -16.37 -4.99 -14.97
CA ILE A 169 -17.68 -5.62 -15.19
C ILE A 169 -17.90 -6.78 -14.23
N GLU A 170 -16.92 -7.68 -14.08
CA GLU A 170 -17.02 -8.84 -13.18
C GLU A 170 -17.19 -8.44 -11.71
N VAL A 171 -16.48 -7.38 -11.28
CA VAL A 171 -16.64 -6.82 -9.92
C VAL A 171 -18.04 -6.22 -9.75
N ALA A 172 -18.49 -5.39 -10.70
CA ALA A 172 -19.80 -4.75 -10.62
C ALA A 172 -20.97 -5.74 -10.72
N MET A 173 -20.80 -6.85 -11.43
CA MET A 173 -21.77 -7.95 -11.51
C MET A 173 -21.72 -8.90 -10.32
N GLY A 174 -20.62 -8.91 -9.56
CA GLY A 174 -20.37 -9.88 -8.48
C GLY A 174 -20.18 -11.32 -8.95
N ARG A 175 -19.96 -11.53 -10.26
CA ARG A 175 -19.80 -12.86 -10.88
C ARG A 175 -18.90 -12.78 -12.11
N GLY A 176 -18.33 -13.93 -12.49
CA GLY A 176 -17.51 -14.04 -13.68
C GLY A 176 -18.31 -13.77 -14.96
N LEU A 177 -17.65 -13.18 -15.94
CA LEU A 177 -18.22 -12.90 -17.24
C LEU A 177 -18.26 -14.20 -18.07
N ASP A 178 -19.43 -14.53 -18.61
CA ASP A 178 -19.59 -15.69 -19.48
C ASP A 178 -18.92 -15.46 -20.85
N GLU A 179 -18.71 -16.55 -21.60
CA GLU A 179 -17.97 -16.49 -22.86
C GLU A 179 -18.64 -15.62 -23.92
N ARG A 180 -19.99 -15.57 -23.95
CA ARG A 180 -20.75 -14.81 -24.95
C ARG A 180 -20.67 -13.31 -24.64
N SER A 181 -20.93 -12.93 -23.39
CA SER A 181 -20.75 -11.54 -22.94
C SER A 181 -19.29 -11.08 -23.07
N GLY A 182 -18.34 -11.97 -22.80
CA GLY A 182 -16.91 -11.71 -22.99
C GLY A 182 -16.52 -11.52 -24.46
N PHE A 183 -17.15 -12.27 -25.38
CA PHE A 183 -17.00 -12.06 -26.81
C PHE A 183 -17.57 -10.71 -27.24
N ALA A 184 -18.82 -10.38 -26.84
CA ALA A 184 -19.44 -9.11 -27.16
C ALA A 184 -18.60 -7.91 -26.68
N LEU A 185 -18.07 -7.98 -25.45
CA LEU A 185 -17.14 -6.97 -24.93
C LEU A 185 -15.86 -6.84 -25.75
N LYS A 186 -15.24 -7.97 -26.12
CA LYS A 186 -14.02 -7.97 -26.92
C LYS A 186 -14.25 -7.31 -28.29
N VAL A 187 -15.37 -7.62 -28.92
CA VAL A 187 -15.71 -7.05 -30.22
C VAL A 187 -16.02 -5.56 -30.10
N ALA A 188 -16.85 -5.15 -29.14
CA ALA A 188 -17.12 -3.74 -28.88
C ALA A 188 -15.82 -2.94 -28.65
N HIS A 189 -14.91 -3.48 -27.85
CA HIS A 189 -13.59 -2.87 -27.61
C HIS A 189 -12.75 -2.77 -28.89
N ALA A 190 -12.74 -3.79 -29.73
CA ALA A 190 -12.03 -3.78 -31.02
C ALA A 190 -12.62 -2.73 -31.99
N ALA A 191 -13.94 -2.65 -32.11
CA ALA A 191 -14.63 -1.67 -32.95
C ALA A 191 -14.32 -0.23 -32.50
N VAL A 192 -14.43 0.05 -31.20
CA VAL A 192 -14.07 1.36 -30.62
C VAL A 192 -12.61 1.71 -30.86
N THR A 193 -11.70 0.75 -30.71
CA THR A 193 -10.27 0.97 -30.89
C THR A 193 -9.92 1.22 -32.36
N ASN A 194 -10.54 0.49 -33.29
CA ASN A 194 -10.29 0.63 -34.73
C ASN A 194 -10.95 1.87 -35.33
N GLY A 195 -12.13 2.25 -34.83
CA GLY A 195 -12.89 3.43 -35.24
C GLY A 195 -12.45 4.73 -34.53
N ALA A 196 -11.44 4.68 -33.67
CA ALA A 196 -10.99 5.83 -32.90
C ALA A 196 -10.50 6.96 -33.83
N THR A 197 -11.15 8.13 -33.74
CA THR A 197 -10.77 9.32 -34.51
C THR A 197 -9.41 9.84 -34.02
N PRO A 198 -8.47 10.20 -34.92
CA PRO A 198 -7.21 10.80 -34.52
C PRO A 198 -7.42 12.02 -33.62
N GLY A 199 -6.85 11.99 -32.42
CA GLY A 199 -6.94 13.08 -31.44
C GLY A 199 -8.10 12.99 -30.44
N ARG A 200 -9.02 12.01 -30.56
CA ARG A 200 -10.03 11.71 -29.54
C ARG A 200 -9.66 10.43 -28.80
N GLN A 201 -9.61 10.47 -27.47
CA GLN A 201 -9.50 9.26 -26.66
C GLN A 201 -10.86 8.56 -26.60
N PRO A 202 -10.93 7.23 -26.83
CA PRO A 202 -12.14 6.48 -26.56
C PRO A 202 -12.52 6.49 -25.08
N ILE A 203 -13.80 6.49 -24.76
CA ILE A 203 -14.33 6.51 -23.38
C ILE A 203 -15.33 5.37 -23.15
N LEU A 204 -15.69 5.13 -21.89
CA LEU A 204 -16.60 4.04 -21.53
C LEU A 204 -17.94 4.10 -22.27
N SER A 205 -18.48 5.31 -22.52
CA SER A 205 -19.72 5.50 -23.28
C SER A 205 -19.63 4.98 -24.71
N ASP A 206 -18.46 5.04 -25.35
CA ASP A 206 -18.26 4.49 -26.71
C ASP A 206 -18.39 2.96 -26.70
N ILE A 207 -17.89 2.30 -25.65
CA ILE A 207 -18.03 0.84 -25.45
C ILE A 207 -19.49 0.48 -25.21
N VAL A 208 -20.20 1.25 -24.38
CA VAL A 208 -21.63 1.06 -24.12
C VAL A 208 -22.45 1.18 -25.41
N GLU A 209 -22.15 2.18 -26.25
CA GLU A 209 -22.80 2.35 -27.55
C GLU A 209 -22.56 1.15 -28.47
N GLN A 210 -21.32 0.69 -28.58
CA GLN A 210 -20.98 -0.48 -29.41
C GLN A 210 -21.57 -1.79 -28.89
N LEU A 211 -21.77 -1.94 -27.58
CA LEU A 211 -22.48 -3.09 -27.01
C LEU A 211 -23.98 -3.07 -27.33
N ARG A 212 -24.60 -1.88 -27.43
CA ARG A 212 -26.02 -1.71 -27.81
C ARG A 212 -26.22 -1.83 -29.32
N HIS A 213 -25.23 -1.40 -30.11
CA HIS A 213 -25.29 -1.33 -31.57
C HIS A 213 -24.00 -1.91 -32.19
N PRO A 214 -23.79 -3.23 -32.15
CA PRO A 214 -22.58 -3.85 -32.70
C PRO A 214 -22.51 -3.69 -34.23
N GLU A 215 -21.30 -3.68 -34.78
CA GLU A 215 -21.06 -3.64 -36.23
C GLU A 215 -21.30 -5.00 -36.91
N ALA A 216 -21.74 -4.99 -38.17
CA ALA A 216 -22.05 -6.23 -38.91
C ALA A 216 -20.86 -7.19 -39.06
N GLU A 217 -19.65 -6.65 -39.26
CA GLU A 217 -18.40 -7.43 -39.38
C GLU A 217 -18.14 -8.33 -38.16
N SER A 218 -18.57 -7.86 -36.98
CA SER A 218 -18.51 -8.59 -35.71
C SER A 218 -19.26 -9.92 -35.76
N ALA A 219 -20.46 -9.90 -36.33
CA ALA A 219 -21.36 -11.03 -36.42
C ALA A 219 -20.90 -12.01 -37.51
N GLU A 220 -20.41 -11.48 -38.63
CA GLU A 220 -19.84 -12.25 -39.74
C GLU A 220 -18.62 -13.08 -39.31
N SER A 221 -17.73 -12.52 -38.48
CA SER A 221 -16.52 -13.19 -38.01
C SER A 221 -16.77 -14.49 -37.25
N MET A 222 -17.94 -14.62 -36.62
CA MET A 222 -18.36 -15.80 -35.88
C MET A 222 -19.51 -16.57 -36.53
N ASN A 223 -19.99 -16.12 -37.69
CA ASN A 223 -21.14 -16.69 -38.40
C ASN A 223 -22.39 -16.78 -37.48
N VAL A 224 -22.69 -15.68 -36.79
CA VAL A 224 -23.85 -15.52 -35.89
C VAL A 224 -24.71 -14.35 -36.35
N ASP A 225 -25.94 -14.24 -35.84
CA ASP A 225 -26.78 -13.08 -36.09
C ASP A 225 -26.29 -11.86 -35.29
N ILE A 226 -26.43 -10.67 -35.86
CA ILE A 226 -26.09 -9.41 -35.19
C ILE A 226 -26.97 -9.18 -33.94
N ASP A 227 -28.20 -9.66 -33.97
CA ASP A 227 -29.12 -9.57 -32.82
C ASP A 227 -28.67 -10.49 -31.68
N ASP A 228 -28.00 -11.61 -31.97
CA ASP A 228 -27.40 -12.47 -30.95
C ASP A 228 -26.22 -11.76 -30.26
N VAL A 229 -25.33 -11.15 -31.04
CA VAL A 229 -24.19 -10.38 -30.49
C VAL A 229 -24.67 -9.22 -29.63
N ARG A 230 -25.69 -8.50 -30.08
CA ARG A 230 -26.34 -7.45 -29.29
C ARG A 230 -26.89 -8.02 -27.99
N ALA A 231 -27.65 -9.11 -28.06
CA ALA A 231 -28.25 -9.73 -26.88
C ALA A 231 -27.20 -10.14 -25.84
N TRP A 232 -26.04 -10.62 -26.27
CA TRP A 232 -24.93 -10.95 -25.37
C TRP A 232 -24.26 -9.72 -24.75
N GLY A 233 -24.29 -8.57 -25.44
CA GLY A 233 -23.70 -7.32 -24.96
C GLY A 233 -24.59 -6.49 -24.02
N LEU A 234 -25.91 -6.70 -24.03
CA LEU A 234 -26.86 -5.85 -23.31
C LEU A 234 -26.65 -5.85 -21.79
N ASP A 235 -26.43 -7.01 -21.16
CA ASP A 235 -26.17 -7.10 -19.72
C ASP A 235 -24.91 -6.31 -19.33
N VAL A 236 -23.87 -6.41 -20.15
CA VAL A 236 -22.62 -5.68 -19.96
C VAL A 236 -22.82 -4.17 -20.13
N ALA A 237 -23.58 -3.77 -21.16
CA ALA A 237 -23.91 -2.37 -21.41
C ALA A 237 -24.64 -1.76 -20.22
N LEU A 238 -25.63 -2.45 -19.65
CA LEU A 238 -26.39 -1.96 -18.48
C LEU A 238 -25.54 -1.81 -17.22
N VAL A 239 -24.55 -2.70 -17.03
CA VAL A 239 -23.61 -2.60 -15.90
C VAL A 239 -22.69 -1.40 -16.06
N LEU A 240 -22.10 -1.21 -17.25
CA LEU A 240 -21.25 -0.06 -17.53
C LEU A 240 -22.01 1.26 -17.46
N ASP A 241 -23.25 1.31 -17.98
CA ASP A 241 -24.13 2.49 -17.92
C ASP A 241 -24.38 2.90 -16.46
N ARG A 242 -24.67 1.93 -15.57
CA ARG A 242 -24.87 2.19 -14.14
C ARG A 242 -23.61 2.71 -13.46
N LEU A 243 -22.43 2.24 -13.84
CA LEU A 243 -21.17 2.73 -13.29
C LEU A 243 -20.89 4.16 -13.73
N VAL A 244 -21.13 4.46 -15.02
CA VAL A 244 -20.94 5.80 -15.61
C VAL A 244 -21.93 6.80 -15.05
N ASP A 245 -23.20 6.44 -14.86
CA ASP A 245 -24.23 7.35 -14.35
C ASP A 245 -24.32 7.39 -12.81
N GLY A 246 -23.71 6.42 -12.12
CA GLY A 246 -23.81 6.21 -10.68
C GLY A 246 -22.53 6.51 -9.92
N ASP A 247 -22.02 5.50 -9.20
CA ASP A 247 -20.97 5.66 -8.18
C ASP A 247 -19.61 6.15 -8.72
N LEU A 248 -19.36 6.02 -10.03
CA LEU A 248 -18.10 6.38 -10.67
C LEU A 248 -18.23 7.56 -11.63
N ARG A 249 -19.37 8.25 -11.61
CA ARG A 249 -19.70 9.32 -12.55
C ARG A 249 -18.63 10.41 -12.55
N GLY A 250 -18.28 10.88 -13.75
CA GLY A 250 -17.30 11.95 -13.94
C GLY A 250 -15.84 11.50 -13.88
N MET A 251 -15.49 10.43 -13.16
CA MET A 251 -14.09 10.05 -12.94
C MET A 251 -13.48 9.23 -14.09
N PHE A 252 -14.28 8.41 -14.77
CA PHE A 252 -13.79 7.42 -15.74
C PHE A 252 -14.50 7.49 -17.10
N ASP A 253 -15.43 8.42 -17.26
CA ASP A 253 -16.29 8.64 -18.43
C ASP A 253 -15.78 9.77 -19.34
N GLY A 254 -14.50 10.13 -19.22
CA GLY A 254 -13.84 11.16 -20.01
C GLY A 254 -12.38 10.83 -20.31
N PRO A 255 -11.71 11.62 -21.17
CA PRO A 255 -10.28 11.51 -21.39
C PRO A 255 -9.50 11.69 -20.09
N THR A 256 -8.37 10.98 -19.95
CA THR A 256 -7.48 11.15 -18.79
C THR A 256 -7.02 12.61 -18.71
N THR A 257 -7.13 13.21 -17.52
CA THR A 257 -6.76 14.61 -17.32
C THR A 257 -5.28 14.84 -17.64
N ALA A 258 -5.00 15.86 -18.44
CA ALA A 258 -3.63 16.24 -18.77
C ALA A 258 -2.90 16.84 -17.56
N GLY A 259 -1.57 16.69 -17.52
CA GLY A 259 -0.73 17.29 -16.47
C GLY A 259 -0.51 16.43 -15.23
N ILE A 260 -0.96 15.16 -15.24
CA ILE A 260 -0.58 14.20 -14.20
C ILE A 260 0.92 13.89 -14.33
N ASP A 261 1.72 14.33 -13.35
CA ASP A 261 3.17 14.10 -13.31
C ASP A 261 3.48 12.72 -12.70
N LEU A 262 3.87 11.79 -13.56
CA LEU A 262 4.31 10.44 -13.17
C LEU A 262 5.83 10.30 -13.01
N ASP A 263 6.59 11.38 -13.22
CA ASP A 263 8.04 11.42 -13.01
C ASP A 263 8.41 11.96 -11.62
N ALA A 264 7.45 12.54 -10.90
CA ALA A 264 7.58 12.95 -9.50
C ALA A 264 8.08 11.81 -8.60
N PRO A 265 8.94 12.09 -7.60
CA PRO A 265 9.50 11.06 -6.72
C PRO A 265 8.43 10.36 -5.87
N LEU A 266 7.38 11.10 -5.49
CA LEU A 266 6.19 10.57 -4.83
C LEU A 266 4.96 10.94 -5.65
N ILE A 267 4.03 10.00 -5.77
CA ILE A 267 2.74 10.18 -6.42
C ILE A 267 1.69 9.69 -5.43
N VAL A 268 0.69 10.51 -5.13
CA VAL A 268 -0.38 10.17 -4.18
C VAL A 268 -1.70 10.19 -4.93
N PHE A 269 -2.39 9.06 -4.96
CA PHE A 269 -3.80 8.98 -5.35
C PHE A 269 -4.64 9.08 -4.09
N ASP A 270 -5.35 10.18 -3.95
CA ASP A 270 -6.21 10.45 -2.80
C ASP A 270 -7.63 9.97 -3.11
N LEU A 271 -8.04 8.95 -2.36
CA LEU A 271 -9.32 8.25 -2.49
C LEU A 271 -10.27 8.58 -1.33
N SER A 272 -9.92 9.57 -0.49
CA SER A 272 -10.68 9.92 0.72
C SER A 272 -12.10 10.43 0.45
N HIS A 273 -12.39 10.83 -0.78
CA HIS A 273 -13.73 11.23 -1.24
C HIS A 273 -14.64 10.07 -1.65
N ILE A 274 -14.10 8.84 -1.72
CA ILE A 274 -14.87 7.64 -2.03
C ILE A 274 -15.26 6.96 -0.73
N ASP A 275 -16.54 6.60 -0.59
CA ASP A 275 -16.97 5.76 0.54
C ASP A 275 -16.18 4.46 0.55
N ARG A 276 -15.47 4.19 1.66
CA ARG A 276 -14.65 3.00 1.85
C ARG A 276 -15.45 1.72 1.63
N ASN A 277 -16.73 1.70 1.98
CA ASN A 277 -17.56 0.50 1.82
C ASN A 277 -18.21 0.37 0.43
N SER A 278 -17.95 1.30 -0.48
CA SER A 278 -18.53 1.28 -1.82
C SER A 278 -17.90 0.19 -2.70
N ILE A 279 -18.73 -0.39 -3.56
CA ILE A 279 -18.28 -1.29 -4.65
C ILE A 279 -17.36 -0.58 -5.65
N ALA A 280 -17.37 0.75 -5.66
CA ALA A 280 -16.49 1.61 -6.44
C ALA A 280 -15.01 1.48 -6.04
N MET A 281 -14.71 1.27 -4.75
CA MET A 281 -13.34 1.32 -4.24
C MET A 281 -12.44 0.24 -4.86
N PRO A 282 -12.81 -1.07 -4.89
CA PRO A 282 -12.03 -2.09 -5.60
C PRO A 282 -11.88 -1.82 -7.10
N ILE A 283 -12.91 -1.29 -7.75
CA ILE A 283 -12.90 -0.94 -9.19
C ILE A 283 -11.87 0.17 -9.44
N LEU A 284 -11.89 1.21 -8.64
CA LEU A 284 -10.96 2.32 -8.74
C LEU A 284 -9.51 1.85 -8.53
N MET A 285 -9.26 1.04 -7.48
CA MET A 285 -7.93 0.49 -7.23
C MET A 285 -7.44 -0.39 -8.40
N ALA A 286 -8.35 -1.11 -9.07
CA ALA A 286 -8.03 -1.87 -10.29
C ALA A 286 -7.64 -0.96 -11.46
N ILE A 287 -8.40 0.11 -11.70
CA ILE A 287 -8.12 1.10 -12.76
C ILE A 287 -6.75 1.72 -12.53
N VAL A 288 -6.50 2.24 -11.33
CA VAL A 288 -5.22 2.86 -10.99
C VAL A 288 -4.08 1.84 -11.09
N GLY A 289 -4.27 0.61 -10.59
CA GLY A 289 -3.26 -0.45 -10.66
C GLY A 289 -2.84 -0.80 -12.09
N VAL A 290 -3.79 -0.97 -13.01
CA VAL A 290 -3.51 -1.26 -14.44
C VAL A 290 -2.95 -0.04 -15.14
N TRP A 291 -3.47 1.15 -14.85
CA TRP A 291 -2.94 2.38 -15.43
C TRP A 291 -1.46 2.55 -15.05
N LEU A 292 -1.10 2.31 -13.79
CA LEU A 292 0.29 2.32 -13.31
C LEU A 292 1.14 1.20 -13.91
N GLU A 293 0.59 0.00 -14.16
CA GLU A 293 1.30 -1.08 -14.86
C GLU A 293 1.83 -0.61 -16.21
N HIS A 294 1.01 0.12 -16.96
CA HIS A 294 1.33 0.52 -18.32
C HIS A 294 2.02 1.88 -18.43
N THR A 295 1.72 2.82 -17.53
CA THR A 295 2.27 4.17 -17.58
C THR A 295 3.49 4.33 -16.69
N TRP A 296 3.51 3.72 -15.51
CA TRP A 296 4.49 4.02 -14.48
C TRP A 296 5.56 2.94 -14.37
N ILE A 297 5.19 1.66 -14.42
CA ILE A 297 6.11 0.53 -14.26
C ILE A 297 6.87 0.28 -15.57
N ARG A 298 8.15 0.72 -15.60
CA ARG A 298 9.00 0.67 -16.80
C ARG A 298 10.33 -0.05 -16.53
N PRO A 299 10.96 -0.67 -17.54
CA PRO A 299 12.28 -1.30 -17.40
C PRO A 299 13.43 -0.27 -17.43
N ASP A 300 13.35 0.79 -16.62
CA ASP A 300 14.27 1.94 -16.59
C ASP A 300 15.24 1.93 -15.40
N ARG A 301 15.33 0.80 -14.69
CA ARG A 301 16.14 0.59 -13.49
C ARG A 301 15.74 1.41 -12.26
N LYS A 302 14.70 2.26 -12.33
CA LYS A 302 14.13 2.89 -11.13
C LYS A 302 13.47 1.82 -10.26
N LYS A 303 13.71 1.90 -8.95
CA LYS A 303 13.09 1.03 -7.96
C LYS A 303 11.80 1.68 -7.47
N ARG A 304 10.69 0.99 -7.69
CA ARG A 304 9.34 1.50 -7.53
C ARG A 304 8.66 0.85 -6.35
N ILE A 305 8.05 1.64 -5.47
CA ILE A 305 7.25 1.14 -4.35
C ILE A 305 5.81 1.52 -4.61
N PHE A 306 4.93 0.54 -4.74
CA PHE A 306 3.51 0.74 -4.82
C PHE A 306 2.89 0.40 -3.46
N LEU A 307 2.54 1.44 -2.71
CA LEU A 307 1.93 1.34 -1.39
C LEU A 307 0.42 1.49 -1.53
N VAL A 308 -0.31 0.51 -0.98
CA VAL A 308 -1.76 0.51 -0.99
C VAL A 308 -2.26 0.40 0.43
N GLU A 309 -2.90 1.48 0.88
CA GLU A 309 -3.70 1.48 2.10
C GLU A 309 -5.04 0.79 1.86
N GLU A 310 -5.64 0.25 2.93
CA GLU A 310 -6.89 -0.52 2.86
C GLU A 310 -6.86 -1.61 1.77
N ALA A 311 -5.72 -2.30 1.63
CA ALA A 311 -5.51 -3.28 0.56
C ALA A 311 -6.48 -4.47 0.65
N TRP A 312 -7.25 -4.60 1.74
CA TRP A 312 -8.31 -5.60 1.86
C TRP A 312 -9.38 -5.43 0.77
N HIS A 313 -9.63 -4.22 0.25
CA HIS A 313 -10.53 -4.02 -0.91
C HIS A 313 -10.05 -4.76 -2.17
N ILE A 314 -8.74 -4.78 -2.41
CA ILE A 314 -8.12 -5.55 -3.50
C ILE A 314 -8.22 -7.03 -3.19
N ILE A 315 -7.83 -7.42 -1.97
CA ILE A 315 -7.61 -8.83 -1.66
C ILE A 315 -8.94 -9.59 -1.52
N ASN A 316 -10.00 -8.96 -1.03
CA ASN A 316 -11.33 -9.55 -0.89
C ASN A 316 -12.14 -9.61 -2.18
N SER A 317 -11.69 -8.93 -3.24
CA SER A 317 -12.30 -9.02 -4.56
C SER A 317 -11.53 -10.06 -5.40
N PRO A 318 -12.12 -11.23 -5.72
CA PRO A 318 -11.40 -12.26 -6.47
C PRO A 318 -10.84 -11.76 -7.81
N PHE A 319 -11.60 -10.94 -8.53
CA PHE A 319 -11.21 -10.42 -9.83
C PHE A 319 -10.07 -9.40 -9.74
N VAL A 320 -10.13 -8.49 -8.76
CA VAL A 320 -9.06 -7.50 -8.53
C VAL A 320 -7.81 -8.18 -7.97
N ALA A 321 -7.97 -9.15 -7.07
CA ALA A 321 -6.87 -9.94 -6.55
C ALA A 321 -6.14 -10.72 -7.67
N GLN A 322 -6.88 -11.32 -8.62
CA GLN A 322 -6.28 -12.01 -9.77
C GLN A 322 -5.53 -11.03 -10.69
N LEU A 323 -6.09 -9.84 -10.92
CA LEU A 323 -5.44 -8.76 -11.65
C LEU A 323 -4.11 -8.38 -10.99
N PHE A 324 -4.12 -8.05 -9.70
CA PHE A 324 -2.91 -7.68 -8.94
C PHE A 324 -1.90 -8.83 -8.87
N GLN A 325 -2.31 -10.09 -8.68
CA GLN A 325 -1.38 -11.22 -8.74
C GLN A 325 -0.62 -11.28 -10.07
N ARG A 326 -1.26 -10.93 -11.19
CA ARG A 326 -0.61 -10.83 -12.50
C ARG A 326 0.40 -9.68 -12.51
N LEU A 327 0.02 -8.49 -12.04
CA LEU A 327 0.90 -7.32 -11.92
C LEU A 327 2.17 -7.66 -11.11
N LEU A 328 1.98 -8.27 -9.94
CA LEU A 328 3.05 -8.60 -9.00
C LEU A 328 4.01 -9.66 -9.53
N LYS A 329 3.55 -10.61 -10.35
CA LYS A 329 4.42 -11.59 -11.01
C LYS A 329 5.45 -10.92 -11.91
N PHE A 330 5.08 -9.86 -12.62
CA PHE A 330 5.99 -9.09 -13.47
C PHE A 330 6.82 -8.06 -12.70
N GLY A 331 6.29 -7.56 -11.56
CA GLY A 331 6.93 -6.56 -10.72
C GLY A 331 8.36 -6.88 -10.31
N ARG A 332 8.70 -8.16 -10.08
CA ARG A 332 10.07 -8.58 -9.74
C ARG A 332 11.11 -8.19 -10.78
N ARG A 333 10.80 -8.33 -12.07
CA ARG A 333 11.72 -7.99 -13.17
C ARG A 333 11.85 -6.47 -13.35
N LEU A 334 10.82 -5.72 -12.96
CA LEU A 334 10.68 -4.29 -13.21
C LEU A 334 11.05 -3.44 -11.99
N GLY A 335 11.61 -4.06 -10.94
CA GLY A 335 12.04 -3.35 -9.74
C GLY A 335 10.89 -2.80 -8.90
N LEU A 336 9.75 -3.50 -8.88
CA LEU A 336 8.56 -3.12 -8.11
C LEU A 336 8.51 -3.85 -6.75
N SER A 337 8.42 -3.08 -5.67
CA SER A 337 7.97 -3.53 -4.36
C SER A 337 6.49 -3.14 -4.20
N PHE A 338 5.68 -4.06 -3.71
CA PHE A 338 4.26 -3.81 -3.44
C PHE A 338 4.06 -3.91 -1.94
N VAL A 339 3.47 -2.88 -1.35
CA VAL A 339 3.24 -2.77 0.08
C VAL A 339 1.73 -2.76 0.30
N ALA A 340 1.20 -3.82 0.91
CA ALA A 340 -0.21 -3.94 1.23
C ALA A 340 -0.41 -3.70 2.72
N VAL A 341 -1.25 -2.73 3.06
CA VAL A 341 -1.57 -2.39 4.45
C VAL A 341 -3.00 -2.84 4.74
N VAL A 342 -3.17 -3.68 5.76
CA VAL A 342 -4.50 -4.15 6.20
C VAL A 342 -4.60 -4.13 7.73
N HIS A 343 -5.82 -4.17 8.26
CA HIS A 343 -6.06 -4.14 9.71
C HIS A 343 -5.90 -5.51 10.34
N HIS A 344 -6.70 -6.47 9.91
CA HIS A 344 -6.64 -7.85 10.37
C HIS A 344 -6.37 -8.78 9.21
N LEU A 345 -5.79 -9.95 9.50
CA LEU A 345 -5.63 -10.96 8.47
C LEU A 345 -6.95 -11.71 8.24
N SER A 346 -7.76 -11.87 9.29
CA SER A 346 -9.12 -12.44 9.22
C SER A 346 -10.00 -11.71 8.22
N ASP A 347 -9.90 -10.38 8.13
CA ASP A 347 -10.58 -9.54 7.14
C ASP A 347 -10.33 -10.02 5.70
N VAL A 348 -9.21 -10.72 5.46
CA VAL A 348 -8.69 -11.05 4.14
C VAL A 348 -8.82 -12.54 3.81
N VAL A 349 -8.79 -13.42 4.82
CA VAL A 349 -8.70 -14.89 4.61
C VAL A 349 -10.03 -15.63 4.73
N ASP A 350 -11.05 -15.01 5.35
CA ASP A 350 -12.34 -15.66 5.60
C ASP A 350 -13.40 -15.35 4.51
N GLY A 351 -13.01 -14.62 3.45
CA GLY A 351 -13.91 -14.18 2.37
C GLY A 351 -14.01 -15.11 1.15
N ALA A 352 -14.92 -14.78 0.23
CA ALA A 352 -15.11 -15.48 -1.05
C ALA A 352 -13.84 -15.54 -1.93
N ALA A 353 -12.89 -14.63 -1.68
CA ALA A 353 -11.59 -14.56 -2.35
C ALA A 353 -10.46 -15.28 -1.61
N ALA A 354 -10.73 -16.14 -0.61
CA ALA A 354 -9.72 -16.73 0.26
C ALA A 354 -8.54 -17.40 -0.49
N LYS A 355 -8.80 -18.02 -1.65
CA LYS A 355 -7.77 -18.64 -2.49
C LYS A 355 -6.84 -17.60 -3.10
N GLU A 356 -7.40 -16.56 -3.71
CA GLU A 356 -6.69 -15.44 -4.31
C GLU A 356 -5.93 -14.63 -3.24
N ALA A 357 -6.57 -14.42 -2.10
CA ALA A 357 -6.00 -13.78 -0.93
C ALA A 357 -4.76 -14.51 -0.44
N ALA A 358 -4.87 -15.83 -0.23
CA ALA A 358 -3.74 -16.65 0.17
C ALA A 358 -2.58 -16.60 -0.85
N ALA A 359 -2.88 -16.44 -2.15
CA ALA A 359 -1.84 -16.30 -3.17
C ALA A 359 -1.10 -14.95 -3.07
N ILE A 360 -1.81 -13.84 -2.87
CA ILE A 360 -1.18 -12.51 -2.65
C ILE A 360 -0.34 -12.53 -1.37
N LEU A 361 -0.88 -13.06 -0.27
CA LEU A 361 -0.20 -13.14 1.02
C LEU A 361 1.10 -13.96 0.94
N LYS A 362 1.11 -15.06 0.15
CA LYS A 362 2.31 -15.87 -0.09
C LYS A 362 3.38 -15.15 -0.91
N MET A 363 3.01 -14.13 -1.69
CA MET A 363 3.98 -13.33 -2.46
C MET A 363 4.69 -12.30 -1.58
N ALA A 364 4.13 -11.92 -0.44
CA ALA A 364 4.76 -11.06 0.55
C ALA A 364 5.82 -11.83 1.36
N SER A 365 7.09 -11.58 1.03
CA SER A 365 8.23 -12.18 1.76
C SER A 365 8.63 -11.37 2.99
N THR A 366 8.15 -10.13 3.09
CA THR A 366 8.24 -9.32 4.30
C THR A 366 6.87 -9.14 4.91
N ARG A 367 6.75 -9.32 6.22
CA ARG A 367 5.51 -9.16 6.97
C ARG A 367 5.81 -8.38 8.24
N THR A 368 5.03 -7.35 8.51
CA THR A 368 5.12 -6.56 9.74
C THR A 368 3.79 -6.66 10.46
N ILE A 369 3.82 -7.12 11.71
CA ILE A 369 2.65 -7.39 12.52
C ILE A 369 2.73 -6.56 13.79
N TYR A 370 1.85 -5.56 13.88
CA TYR A 370 1.66 -4.75 15.07
C TYR A 370 0.76 -5.46 16.09
N ALA A 371 0.50 -4.81 17.23
CA ALA A 371 -0.38 -5.33 18.26
C ALA A 371 -1.75 -5.73 17.68
N GLN A 372 -2.20 -6.92 18.08
CA GLN A 372 -3.50 -7.49 17.73
C GLN A 372 -4.04 -8.23 18.94
N LYS A 373 -5.37 -8.40 19.01
CA LYS A 373 -5.99 -9.26 20.02
C LYS A 373 -5.47 -10.69 19.95
N ALA A 374 -5.47 -11.39 21.07
CA ALA A 374 -4.88 -12.72 21.19
C ALA A 374 -5.44 -13.74 20.18
N ASP A 375 -6.74 -13.70 19.90
CA ASP A 375 -7.36 -14.62 18.94
C ASP A 375 -6.92 -14.32 17.50
N GLU A 376 -6.85 -13.04 17.13
CA GLU A 376 -6.35 -12.59 15.83
C GLU A 376 -4.87 -12.91 15.64
N ALA A 377 -4.04 -12.69 16.68
CA ALA A 377 -2.63 -13.07 16.65
C ALA A 377 -2.45 -14.58 16.41
N ARG A 378 -3.28 -15.43 17.04
CA ARG A 378 -3.28 -16.89 16.80
C ARG A 378 -3.74 -17.25 15.39
N ALA A 379 -4.71 -16.53 14.82
CA ALA A 379 -5.15 -16.75 13.43
C ALA A 379 -4.04 -16.35 12.45
N THR A 380 -3.51 -15.14 12.61
CA THR A 380 -2.37 -14.60 11.85
C THR A 380 -1.17 -15.54 11.89
N GLY A 381 -0.81 -16.02 13.09
CA GLY A 381 0.30 -16.97 13.27
C GLY A 381 0.11 -18.29 12.53
N ARG A 382 -1.11 -18.83 12.51
CA ARG A 382 -1.44 -20.07 11.78
C ARG A 382 -1.32 -19.91 10.27
N VAL A 383 -1.83 -18.80 9.73
CA VAL A 383 -1.82 -18.53 8.28
C VAL A 383 -0.41 -18.22 7.77
N LEU A 384 0.32 -17.37 8.51
CA LEU A 384 1.65 -16.91 8.09
C LEU A 384 2.79 -17.87 8.49
N GLY A 385 2.52 -18.83 9.38
CA GLY A 385 3.52 -19.77 9.88
C GLY A 385 4.50 -19.12 10.86
N LEU A 386 4.03 -18.18 11.69
CA LEU A 386 4.87 -17.49 12.67
C LEU A 386 5.30 -18.45 13.79
N PRO A 387 6.51 -18.29 14.34
CA PRO A 387 6.95 -19.08 15.47
C PRO A 387 6.09 -18.76 16.70
N ARG A 388 5.90 -19.78 17.56
CA ARG A 388 5.02 -19.69 18.74
C ARG A 388 5.30 -18.46 19.61
N TRP A 389 6.56 -18.15 19.86
CA TRP A 389 6.94 -16.99 20.69
C TRP A 389 6.51 -15.65 20.06
N ALA A 390 6.52 -15.54 18.73
CA ALA A 390 6.10 -14.33 18.03
C ALA A 390 4.56 -14.16 18.15
N VAL A 391 3.81 -15.26 18.05
CA VAL A 391 2.36 -15.26 18.30
C VAL A 391 2.03 -14.84 19.73
N GLU A 392 2.82 -15.31 20.70
CA GLU A 392 2.63 -14.97 22.12
C GLU A 392 2.97 -13.51 22.45
N ILE A 393 3.92 -12.89 21.74
CA ILE A 393 4.31 -11.50 22.01
C ILE A 393 3.40 -10.47 21.34
N ILE A 394 2.83 -10.77 20.15
CA ILE A 394 2.00 -9.83 19.37
C ILE A 394 0.96 -9.08 20.23
N PRO A 395 0.17 -9.73 21.11
CA PRO A 395 -0.84 -9.05 21.91
C PRO A 395 -0.30 -8.11 23.00
N THR A 396 1.00 -8.21 23.30
CA THR A 396 1.67 -7.41 24.35
C THR A 396 2.46 -6.23 23.80
N LEU A 397 2.53 -6.11 22.47
CA LEU A 397 3.23 -5.01 21.80
C LEU A 397 2.56 -3.68 22.11
N THR A 398 3.39 -2.65 22.26
CA THR A 398 2.94 -1.26 22.41
C THR A 398 3.02 -0.52 21.07
N PRO A 399 2.30 0.60 20.90
CA PRO A 399 2.36 1.40 19.68
C PRO A 399 3.81 1.72 19.27
N GLY A 400 4.09 1.58 17.97
CA GLY A 400 5.43 1.74 17.39
C GLY A 400 6.35 0.53 17.57
N ILE A 401 5.89 -0.58 18.12
CA ILE A 401 6.63 -1.85 18.16
C ILE A 401 5.87 -2.90 17.34
N ALA A 402 6.58 -3.63 16.48
CA ALA A 402 6.02 -4.66 15.64
C ALA A 402 6.92 -5.91 15.58
N VAL A 403 6.31 -7.07 15.36
CA VAL A 403 7.02 -8.25 14.88
C VAL A 403 7.29 -8.07 13.38
N TRP A 404 8.55 -8.21 12.97
CA TRP A 404 8.97 -8.23 11.59
C TRP A 404 9.40 -9.64 11.22
N ASP A 405 8.76 -10.24 10.22
CA ASP A 405 9.15 -11.49 9.60
C ASP A 405 9.67 -11.19 8.19
N VAL A 406 10.98 -11.32 8.00
CA VAL A 406 11.67 -11.10 6.72
C VAL A 406 12.20 -12.44 6.23
N ASN A 407 11.42 -13.12 5.39
CA ASN A 407 11.72 -14.45 4.86
C ASN A 407 12.08 -15.48 5.96
N GLY A 408 11.32 -15.51 7.06
CA GLY A 408 11.54 -16.39 8.19
C GLY A 408 12.51 -15.84 9.25
N ASN A 409 13.19 -14.72 8.99
CA ASN A 409 13.94 -13.99 10.01
C ASN A 409 12.97 -13.12 10.82
N VAL A 410 12.53 -13.65 11.96
CA VAL A 410 11.52 -13.03 12.83
C VAL A 410 12.19 -12.25 13.96
N GLN A 411 11.96 -10.94 14.02
CA GLN A 411 12.54 -10.02 15.01
C GLN A 411 11.47 -9.07 15.55
N VAL A 412 11.68 -8.55 16.77
CA VAL A 412 10.80 -7.52 17.36
C VAL A 412 11.49 -6.18 17.20
N VAL A 413 10.84 -5.24 16.53
CA VAL A 413 11.46 -3.97 16.14
C VAL A 413 10.64 -2.82 16.71
N LYS A 414 11.33 -1.94 17.42
CA LYS A 414 10.81 -0.63 17.82
C LYS A 414 11.11 0.37 16.71
N HIS A 415 10.06 0.85 16.05
CA HIS A 415 10.12 1.91 15.06
C HIS A 415 10.67 3.19 15.70
N LEU A 416 11.60 3.86 15.02
CA LEU A 416 12.14 5.15 15.43
C LEU A 416 11.64 6.23 14.49
N ILE A 417 11.18 7.33 15.08
CA ILE A 417 10.73 8.54 14.37
C ILE A 417 11.59 9.68 14.89
N THR A 418 12.25 10.38 13.98
CA THR A 418 13.08 11.54 14.33
C THR A 418 12.23 12.77 14.62
N ASP A 419 12.79 13.75 15.33
CA ASP A 419 12.07 14.99 15.63
C ASP A 419 11.67 15.77 14.37
N ALA A 420 12.47 15.65 13.29
CA ALA A 420 12.16 16.24 12.00
C ALA A 420 11.01 15.53 11.25
N GLU A 421 10.82 14.22 11.46
CA GLU A 421 9.75 13.45 10.81
C GLU A 421 8.44 13.53 11.59
N ARG A 422 8.48 13.69 12.91
CA ARG A 422 7.31 13.71 13.79
C ARG A 422 6.16 14.61 13.30
N PRO A 423 6.37 15.89 12.90
CA PRO A 423 5.28 16.75 12.45
C PRO A 423 4.66 16.33 11.11
N LEU A 424 5.38 15.55 10.29
CA LEU A 424 4.88 15.04 9.01
C LEU A 424 4.09 13.74 9.17
N VAL A 425 4.32 13.03 10.28
CA VAL A 425 3.86 11.67 10.51
C VAL A 425 2.63 11.62 11.41
N TYR A 426 2.64 12.40 12.49
CA TYR A 426 1.53 12.50 13.43
C TYR A 426 0.76 13.78 13.16
N THR A 427 -0.43 13.63 12.58
CA THR A 427 -1.38 14.72 12.37
C THR A 427 -2.65 14.38 13.12
N ASP A 428 -2.57 14.30 14.45
CA ASP A 428 -3.75 14.11 15.31
C ASP A 428 -4.59 15.40 15.32
N ARG A 429 -5.19 15.74 14.17
CA ARG A 429 -5.93 17.00 13.92
C ARG A 429 -7.22 17.14 14.74
N ALA A 430 -7.71 16.04 15.32
CA ALA A 430 -8.94 16.01 16.11
C ALA A 430 -8.72 15.77 17.61
N MET A 431 -7.57 15.20 18.03
CA MET A 431 -7.38 14.69 19.40
C MET A 431 -6.19 15.33 20.15
N THR A 432 -5.39 16.18 19.49
CA THR A 432 -4.35 16.96 20.18
C THR A 432 -4.82 18.39 20.41
N GLU A 433 -4.53 18.94 21.59
CA GLU A 433 -4.85 20.32 21.98
C GLU A 433 -4.31 21.37 20.98
N GLU A 434 -3.27 21.02 20.21
CA GLU A 434 -2.70 21.85 19.14
C GLU A 434 -3.67 22.08 17.97
N GLY A 435 -4.50 21.08 17.62
CA GLY A 435 -5.48 21.18 16.53
C GLY A 435 -6.64 22.15 16.83
N ALA A 436 -6.96 22.38 18.10
CA ALA A 436 -7.89 23.43 18.51
C ALA A 436 -7.27 24.82 18.34
N SER A 437 -5.99 24.96 18.71
CA SER A 437 -5.25 26.23 18.58
C SER A 437 -5.00 26.63 17.12
N ASP A 438 -4.80 25.67 16.23
CA ASP A 438 -4.62 25.93 14.80
C ASP A 438 -5.94 26.30 14.12
N ARG A 439 -7.09 25.77 14.59
CA ARG A 439 -8.42 26.21 14.13
C ARG A 439 -8.72 27.64 14.59
N GLU A 440 -8.38 27.99 15.82
CA GLU A 440 -8.53 29.36 16.33
C GLU A 440 -7.64 30.33 15.55
N ARG A 441 -6.37 29.98 15.30
CA ARG A 441 -5.46 30.82 14.50
C ARG A 441 -5.88 30.93 13.04
N ALA A 442 -6.38 29.86 12.43
CA ALA A 442 -6.89 29.88 11.06
C ALA A 442 -8.17 30.74 10.96
N ALA A 443 -9.08 30.64 11.94
CA ALA A 443 -10.27 31.47 12.00
C ALA A 443 -9.92 32.95 12.24
N GLU A 444 -8.95 33.24 13.10
CA GLU A 444 -8.44 34.60 13.33
C GLU A 444 -7.75 35.18 12.09
N ALA A 445 -6.98 34.37 11.36
CA ALA A 445 -6.36 34.77 10.10
C ALA A 445 -7.40 35.05 9.01
N GLU A 446 -8.43 34.22 8.88
CA GLU A 446 -9.52 34.44 7.91
C GLU A 446 -10.35 35.68 8.25
N VAL A 447 -10.60 35.94 9.54
CA VAL A 447 -11.25 37.18 10.00
C VAL A 447 -10.37 38.40 9.74
N ALA A 448 -9.05 38.30 9.96
CA ALA A 448 -8.11 39.38 9.69
C ALA A 448 -7.99 39.68 8.19
N GLU A 449 -8.00 38.67 7.34
CA GLU A 449 -7.95 38.81 5.88
C GLU A 449 -9.25 39.41 5.33
N ARG A 450 -10.41 38.99 5.85
CA ARG A 450 -11.71 39.62 5.53
C ARG A 450 -11.78 41.07 6.01
N ALA A 451 -11.21 41.39 7.18
CA ALA A 451 -11.14 42.76 7.70
C ALA A 451 -10.18 43.64 6.87
N ALA A 452 -9.06 43.10 6.40
CA ALA A 452 -8.13 43.79 5.51
C ALA A 452 -8.78 44.07 4.14
N ALA A 453 -9.46 43.06 3.56
CA ALA A 453 -10.18 43.20 2.29
C ALA A 453 -11.40 44.15 2.39
N ALA A 454 -11.97 44.34 3.59
CA ALA A 454 -13.01 45.34 3.84
C ALA A 454 -12.45 46.76 3.96
N ARG A 455 -11.25 46.92 4.55
CA ARG A 455 -10.54 48.21 4.62
C ARG A 455 -10.06 48.71 3.26
N GLU A 456 -9.64 47.81 2.37
CA GLU A 456 -9.28 48.16 1.00
C GLU A 456 -10.49 48.58 0.13
N ARG A 457 -11.69 48.09 0.46
CA ARG A 457 -12.92 48.43 -0.29
C ARG A 457 -13.56 49.75 0.12
N HIS A 458 -13.22 50.31 1.28
CA HIS A 458 -13.73 51.61 1.75
C HIS A 458 -12.64 52.41 2.50
N PRO A 459 -11.82 53.21 1.79
CA PRO A 459 -10.73 53.99 2.39
C PRO A 459 -11.20 55.16 3.28
N ASP A 460 -12.44 55.62 3.12
CA ASP A 460 -12.92 56.89 3.71
C ASP A 460 -13.98 56.70 4.80
N ALA A 461 -13.63 55.99 5.87
CA ALA A 461 -14.43 55.99 7.11
C ALA A 461 -13.53 56.05 8.34
N ALA A 462 -12.69 57.09 8.42
CA ALA A 462 -11.98 57.45 9.65
C ALA A 462 -12.24 58.91 10.03
N TYR A 463 -12.80 59.08 11.23
CA TYR A 463 -12.82 60.30 12.05
C TYR A 463 -13.78 61.44 11.66
N GLY A 464 -14.98 61.42 12.26
CA GLY A 464 -15.67 62.63 12.73
C GLY A 464 -15.71 62.61 14.27
N PRO A 465 -15.43 63.71 14.98
CA PRO A 465 -15.49 63.72 16.44
C PRO A 465 -16.94 63.54 16.91
N PRO A 466 -17.18 62.96 18.10
CA PRO A 466 -18.53 62.67 18.55
C PRO A 466 -19.28 63.99 18.85
N SER A 467 -20.27 64.32 18.03
CA SER A 467 -21.22 65.38 18.34
C SER A 467 -22.08 64.94 19.51
N ARG A 468 -21.94 65.62 20.64
CA ARG A 468 -22.93 65.60 21.73
C ARG A 468 -24.27 66.11 21.18
N SER A 469 -25.30 65.28 21.21
CA SER A 469 -26.69 65.74 21.23
C SER A 469 -27.52 64.88 22.16
N THR A 470 -28.00 65.57 23.18
CA THR A 470 -29.03 65.27 24.19
C THR A 470 -30.42 64.99 23.60
N VAL A 471 -31.13 64.03 24.22
CA VAL A 471 -32.60 63.97 24.49
C VAL A 471 -33.51 63.86 23.24
N ALA A 472 -34.44 62.91 23.10
CA ALA A 472 -35.44 62.38 24.02
C ALA A 472 -35.73 60.88 23.80
#